data_AF-A0A4Y1RCP2-F1
#
_entry.id   AF-A0A4Y1RCP2-F1
#
_cell.length_a   1.000
_cell.length_b   1.000
_cell.length_c   1.000
_cell.angle_alpha   90.00
_cell.angle_beta   90.00
_cell.angle_gamma   90.00
#
_symmetry.space_group_name_H-M   'P 1'
#
loop_
_entity.id
_entity.type
_entity.pdbx_description
1 polymer ?
#
loop_
_entity_poly.entity_id
_entity_poly.type
_entity_poly.pdbx_seq_one_letter_code
_entity_poly.pdbx_strand_id
1 'polypeptide(L)'
;MANPQLLHSPVDLLPTFVGSASSPKDSLEWKGACFYQNTAWMEFHNKRGSEFGGGTLHIKVNKAQSWTCMDIYVFATPYTVTWDYYFLSGEHTLEFKEWQGKAEFEYVKSRGVSIFLMQAGMLGTFQALWDVFPLFTNTEWGENSNIGFLKKHMGASFDQRPQPWVTNISVDDIHSGDFLAISKIRGWWGGFETLAKWVSGAYAGHSAVCLKDSEGNLWLGESIIAVLPWDEWWEFELNKDDSNPHIALLPLHPDIRAKFSETAAWEYARSMEGQSFGYHNVIFSWIDTIKDNYPPPVDAHMVASVMTVWNNIQPAYAANMWNEALNKRLGTQNLSLPEILVEVEKRGSSFDELLTLPEQDYWLYSDGKSTSSVAFILEMYKQAGLFDPIASSIQVTEFTIKDAYMLKFFENNSCRLPKWCNDGDTVKLPFCQIKGKYRMELPEYNSVEPYSHMNERCESLPQKYSRSRNC
;
A
#
# COMPACT_ATOMS: atom_id res chain seq x y z
N MET A 1 -11.05 -12.33 -43.47
CA MET A 1 -10.32 -12.95 -42.35
C MET A 1 -9.65 -11.83 -41.60
N ALA A 2 -10.19 -11.45 -40.45
CA ALA A 2 -9.62 -10.42 -39.58
C ALA A 2 -8.93 -11.11 -38.40
N ASN A 3 -7.75 -10.62 -38.03
CA ASN A 3 -6.93 -11.18 -36.97
C ASN A 3 -7.63 -10.98 -35.62
N PRO A 4 -7.81 -12.00 -34.76
CA PRO A 4 -8.25 -11.77 -33.39
C PRO A 4 -7.15 -10.98 -32.67
N GLN A 5 -7.45 -9.74 -32.27
CA GLN A 5 -6.55 -8.99 -31.41
C GLN A 5 -6.47 -9.73 -30.07
N LEU A 6 -5.27 -10.21 -29.75
CA LEU A 6 -4.95 -10.61 -28.39
C LEU A 6 -5.13 -9.39 -27.47
N LEU A 7 -5.55 -9.63 -26.24
CA LEU A 7 -5.33 -8.69 -25.14
C LEU A 7 -3.81 -8.44 -25.06
N HIS A 8 -3.37 -7.20 -25.22
CA HIS A 8 -1.97 -6.90 -25.56
C HIS A 8 -1.20 -6.17 -24.46
N SER A 9 -1.87 -5.67 -23.43
CA SER A 9 -1.23 -5.19 -22.20
C SER A 9 -2.18 -5.39 -21.01
N PRO A 10 -1.72 -5.62 -19.78
CA PRO A 10 -2.62 -5.63 -18.64
C PRO A 10 -3.07 -4.20 -18.21
N VAL A 11 -2.64 -3.16 -18.95
CA VAL A 11 -3.33 -1.85 -19.05
C VAL A 11 -4.75 -1.99 -19.62
N ASP A 12 -5.02 -3.00 -20.46
CA ASP A 12 -6.37 -3.28 -20.98
C ASP A 12 -7.36 -3.65 -19.84
N LEU A 13 -6.86 -4.10 -18.69
CA LEU A 13 -7.66 -4.49 -17.51
C LEU A 13 -8.18 -3.29 -16.69
N LEU A 14 -7.85 -2.05 -17.05
CA LEU A 14 -8.11 -0.88 -16.22
C LEU A 14 -9.53 -0.29 -16.41
N PRO A 15 -10.22 0.12 -15.32
CA PRO A 15 -11.43 0.92 -15.39
C PRO A 15 -11.15 2.32 -15.93
N THR A 16 -11.59 2.62 -17.15
CA THR A 16 -11.55 3.97 -17.74
C THR A 16 -12.73 4.80 -17.21
N PHE A 17 -12.50 5.98 -16.64
CA PHE A 17 -13.61 6.89 -16.30
C PHE A 17 -14.29 7.37 -17.58
N VAL A 18 -15.61 7.15 -17.69
CA VAL A 18 -16.40 7.57 -18.86
C VAL A 18 -17.30 8.79 -18.59
N GLY A 19 -17.51 9.14 -17.33
CA GLY A 19 -18.25 10.33 -16.90
C GLY A 19 -19.10 10.07 -15.65
N SER A 20 -20.01 11.00 -15.34
CA SER A 20 -20.95 10.86 -14.22
C SER A 20 -22.39 11.17 -14.65
N ALA A 21 -23.37 10.47 -14.07
CA ALA A 21 -24.79 10.64 -14.37
C ALA A 21 -25.55 11.20 -13.16
N SER A 22 -26.14 12.40 -13.31
CA SER A 22 -26.82 13.15 -12.23
C SER A 22 -28.28 13.46 -12.50
N SER A 23 -28.71 13.60 -13.76
CA SER A 23 -30.10 13.96 -14.10
C SER A 23 -30.51 13.45 -15.49
N PRO A 24 -31.83 13.36 -15.80
CA PRO A 24 -32.34 13.06 -17.14
C PRO A 24 -32.12 14.16 -18.18
N LYS A 25 -31.66 15.35 -17.75
CA LYS A 25 -31.35 16.49 -18.64
C LYS A 25 -29.89 16.54 -19.03
N ASP A 26 -29.03 15.96 -18.19
CA ASP A 26 -27.58 15.93 -18.33
C ASP A 26 -27.14 14.51 -18.71
N SER A 27 -27.70 13.99 -19.80
CA SER A 27 -27.42 12.64 -20.28
C SER A 27 -25.96 12.53 -20.73
N LEU A 28 -25.18 11.74 -20.01
CA LEU A 28 -23.81 11.39 -20.39
C LEU A 28 -23.83 10.57 -21.69
N GLU A 29 -22.89 10.80 -22.61
CA GLU A 29 -22.65 9.93 -23.77
C GLU A 29 -21.19 9.45 -23.81
N TRP A 30 -20.96 8.18 -24.14
CA TRP A 30 -19.61 7.64 -24.34
C TRP A 30 -19.57 6.47 -25.34
N LYS A 31 -18.35 6.06 -25.69
CA LYS A 31 -18.05 4.88 -26.50
C LYS A 31 -17.50 3.78 -25.59
N GLY A 32 -18.19 2.65 -25.52
CA GLY A 32 -17.75 1.42 -24.85
C GLY A 32 -16.78 0.57 -25.68
N ALA A 33 -16.31 -0.52 -25.08
CA ALA A 33 -15.46 -1.50 -25.75
C ALA A 33 -16.32 -2.37 -26.69
N CYS A 34 -17.46 -2.86 -26.20
CA CYS A 34 -18.46 -3.60 -26.95
C CYS A 34 -19.48 -2.69 -27.64
N PHE A 35 -20.01 -1.67 -26.96
CA PHE A 35 -21.11 -0.84 -27.47
C PHE A 35 -20.62 0.57 -27.80
N TYR A 36 -20.80 1.01 -29.05
CA TYR A 36 -20.22 2.29 -29.50
C TYR A 36 -21.11 3.52 -29.29
N GLN A 37 -22.34 3.36 -28.80
CA GLN A 37 -23.24 4.47 -28.50
C GLN A 37 -23.97 4.22 -27.19
N ASN A 38 -23.37 4.70 -26.11
CA ASN A 38 -23.85 4.49 -24.76
C ASN A 38 -24.28 5.82 -24.16
N THR A 39 -25.42 5.82 -23.46
CA THR A 39 -25.86 6.97 -22.67
C THR A 39 -26.27 6.57 -21.26
N ALA A 40 -26.20 7.49 -20.31
CA ALA A 40 -26.66 7.27 -18.95
C ALA A 40 -27.30 8.50 -18.30
N TRP A 41 -28.30 8.28 -17.46
CA TRP A 41 -28.96 9.31 -16.64
C TRP A 41 -29.48 8.75 -15.32
N MET A 42 -29.66 9.62 -14.32
CA MET A 42 -30.15 9.24 -12.99
C MET A 42 -31.59 9.72 -12.77
N GLU A 43 -32.43 8.86 -12.20
CA GLU A 43 -33.78 9.18 -11.74
C GLU A 43 -33.92 8.94 -10.23
N PHE A 44 -34.07 10.01 -9.44
CA PHE A 44 -34.26 9.90 -7.99
C PHE A 44 -35.69 9.48 -7.64
N HIS A 45 -35.83 8.63 -6.62
CA HIS A 45 -37.13 8.18 -6.12
C HIS A 45 -37.10 7.97 -4.60
N ASN A 46 -38.26 7.82 -3.97
CA ASN A 46 -38.36 7.42 -2.57
C ASN A 46 -39.36 6.27 -2.39
N LYS A 47 -39.10 5.14 -3.07
CA LYS A 47 -39.95 3.94 -3.05
C LYS A 47 -40.06 3.29 -1.65
N ARG A 48 -39.12 3.60 -0.73
CA ARG A 48 -39.05 3.01 0.62
C ARG A 48 -39.52 3.91 1.76
N GLY A 49 -39.72 5.21 1.51
CA GLY A 49 -40.10 6.17 2.55
C GLY A 49 -38.97 6.54 3.51
N SER A 50 -37.71 6.39 3.12
CA SER A 50 -36.55 6.82 3.92
C SER A 50 -36.34 8.34 3.83
N GLU A 51 -35.51 8.91 4.69
CA GLU A 51 -35.29 10.37 4.76
C GLU A 51 -34.75 10.96 3.44
N PHE A 52 -33.88 10.21 2.74
CA PHE A 52 -33.22 10.66 1.50
C PHE A 52 -33.65 9.90 0.25
N GLY A 53 -34.43 8.82 0.39
CA GLY A 53 -34.83 7.96 -0.72
C GLY A 53 -33.65 7.21 -1.36
N GLY A 54 -33.77 6.92 -2.65
CA GLY A 54 -32.81 6.21 -3.49
C GLY A 54 -32.80 6.77 -4.93
N GLY A 55 -32.37 5.95 -5.89
CA GLY A 55 -32.36 6.32 -7.31
C GLY A 55 -32.26 5.13 -8.25
N THR A 56 -32.68 5.33 -9.49
CA THR A 56 -32.50 4.41 -10.61
C THR A 56 -31.49 5.02 -11.57
N LEU A 57 -30.35 4.39 -11.78
CA LEU A 57 -29.42 4.75 -12.84
C LEU A 57 -29.84 4.01 -14.12
N HIS A 58 -30.24 4.76 -15.14
CA HIS A 58 -30.58 4.23 -16.45
C HIS A 58 -29.34 4.27 -17.34
N ILE A 59 -29.04 3.16 -18.00
CA ILE A 59 -27.88 3.00 -18.88
C ILE A 59 -28.36 2.37 -20.18
N LYS A 60 -28.16 3.07 -21.30
CA LYS A 60 -28.63 2.65 -22.61
C LYS A 60 -27.46 2.40 -23.53
N VAL A 61 -27.18 1.13 -23.82
CA VAL A 61 -26.05 0.72 -24.65
C VAL A 61 -26.52 0.30 -26.04
N ASN A 62 -25.87 0.79 -27.09
CA ASN A 62 -26.26 0.54 -28.49
C ASN A 62 -25.05 0.32 -29.40
N LYS A 63 -25.32 -0.26 -30.58
CA LYS A 63 -24.32 -0.60 -31.61
C LYS A 63 -23.21 -1.49 -31.05
N ALA A 64 -23.60 -2.69 -30.61
CA ALA A 64 -22.66 -3.76 -30.26
C ALA A 64 -21.75 -4.11 -31.44
N GLN A 65 -20.44 -4.25 -31.18
CA GLN A 65 -19.44 -4.66 -32.18
C GLN A 65 -19.58 -6.14 -32.58
N SER A 66 -20.01 -6.99 -31.65
CA SER A 66 -20.25 -8.43 -31.84
C SER A 66 -21.45 -8.85 -31.00
N TRP A 67 -22.10 -9.95 -31.38
CA TRP A 67 -23.16 -10.58 -30.57
C TRP A 67 -22.62 -11.32 -29.34
N THR A 68 -21.29 -11.42 -29.20
CA THR A 68 -20.60 -12.07 -28.08
C THR A 68 -19.76 -11.12 -27.22
N CYS A 69 -19.73 -9.82 -27.52
CA CYS A 69 -18.98 -8.86 -26.71
C CYS A 69 -19.80 -8.43 -25.49
N MET A 70 -19.12 -7.86 -24.50
CA MET A 70 -19.72 -7.41 -23.25
C MET A 70 -18.91 -6.27 -22.66
N ASP A 71 -19.59 -5.22 -22.19
CA ASP A 71 -18.96 -4.19 -21.35
C ASP A 71 -19.20 -4.52 -19.87
N ILE A 72 -18.21 -4.27 -19.01
CA ILE A 72 -18.39 -4.25 -17.54
C ILE A 72 -18.20 -2.81 -17.07
N TYR A 73 -19.11 -2.36 -16.21
CA TYR A 73 -19.07 -1.02 -15.62
C TYR A 73 -18.97 -1.08 -14.10
N VAL A 74 -18.18 -0.18 -13.52
CA VAL A 74 -18.16 0.12 -12.09
C VAL A 74 -18.89 1.46 -11.89
N PHE A 75 -19.80 1.49 -10.92
CA PHE A 75 -20.62 2.63 -10.57
C PHE A 75 -20.32 3.03 -9.13
N ALA A 76 -20.00 4.30 -8.93
CA ALA A 76 -19.45 4.74 -7.67
C ALA A 76 -19.95 6.11 -7.21
N THR A 77 -20.17 6.22 -5.90
CA THR A 77 -20.39 7.46 -5.15
C THR A 77 -19.33 7.54 -4.03
N PRO A 78 -19.26 8.63 -3.26
CA PRO A 78 -18.43 8.72 -2.07
C PRO A 78 -18.79 7.78 -0.90
N TYR A 79 -19.75 6.86 -1.09
CA TYR A 79 -20.35 6.05 -0.02
C TYR A 79 -20.74 4.64 -0.48
N THR A 80 -21.02 4.45 -1.77
CA THR A 80 -21.49 3.19 -2.36
C THR A 80 -20.70 2.88 -3.64
N VAL A 81 -20.15 1.68 -3.72
CA VAL A 81 -19.54 1.14 -4.94
C VAL A 81 -20.31 -0.11 -5.35
N THR A 82 -20.66 -0.21 -6.62
CA THR A 82 -21.31 -1.37 -7.22
C THR A 82 -20.85 -1.52 -8.67
N TRP A 83 -21.27 -2.59 -9.34
CA TRP A 83 -20.86 -2.88 -10.71
C TRP A 83 -21.98 -3.64 -11.43
N ASP A 84 -21.97 -3.59 -12.76
CA ASP A 84 -22.92 -4.30 -13.61
C ASP A 84 -22.27 -4.62 -14.97
N TYR A 85 -22.92 -5.44 -15.78
CA TYR A 85 -22.42 -5.82 -17.10
C TYR A 85 -23.53 -5.87 -18.15
N TYR A 86 -23.19 -5.44 -19.38
CA TYR A 86 -24.14 -5.40 -20.48
C TYR A 86 -23.68 -6.27 -21.63
N PHE A 87 -24.55 -7.18 -22.08
CA PHE A 87 -24.34 -8.10 -23.20
C PHE A 87 -25.32 -7.85 -24.37
N LEU A 88 -26.45 -7.20 -24.10
CA LEU A 88 -27.48 -6.90 -25.10
C LEU A 88 -27.62 -5.39 -25.29
N SER A 89 -27.76 -4.95 -26.54
CA SER A 89 -28.15 -3.57 -26.85
C SER A 89 -29.56 -3.31 -26.33
N GLY A 90 -29.76 -2.17 -25.67
CA GLY A 90 -31.01 -1.85 -25.00
C GLY A 90 -30.81 -0.86 -23.86
N GLU A 91 -31.88 -0.63 -23.11
CA GLU A 91 -31.87 0.14 -21.87
C GLU A 91 -31.88 -0.82 -20.67
N HIS A 92 -30.98 -0.56 -19.74
CA HIS A 92 -30.77 -1.32 -18.50
C HIS A 92 -30.89 -0.36 -17.31
N THR A 93 -31.20 -0.89 -16.13
CA THR A 93 -31.42 -0.08 -14.92
C THR A 93 -30.74 -0.68 -13.70
N LEU A 94 -30.03 0.17 -12.96
CA LEU A 94 -29.35 -0.16 -11.71
C LEU A 94 -30.02 0.59 -10.56
N GLU A 95 -30.56 -0.14 -9.58
CA GLU A 95 -31.36 0.41 -8.48
C GLU A 95 -30.52 0.64 -7.21
N PHE A 96 -30.30 1.92 -6.89
CA PHE A 96 -29.86 2.37 -5.56
C PHE A 96 -31.08 2.41 -4.65
N LYS A 97 -31.26 1.35 -3.84
CA LYS A 97 -32.45 1.15 -2.99
C LYS A 97 -32.66 2.29 -1.98
N GLU A 98 -31.57 2.81 -1.45
CA GLU A 98 -31.53 3.83 -0.40
C GLU A 98 -30.12 4.44 -0.35
N TRP A 99 -30.02 5.76 -0.20
CA TRP A 99 -28.74 6.45 0.02
C TRP A 99 -28.32 6.35 1.49
N GLN A 100 -27.02 6.16 1.75
CA GLN A 100 -26.42 6.02 3.10
C GLN A 100 -26.67 7.24 4.00
N GLY A 101 -26.95 8.40 3.42
CA GLY A 101 -27.37 9.60 4.15
C GLY A 101 -27.38 10.86 3.29
N LYS A 102 -27.64 12.00 3.94
CA LYS A 102 -27.74 13.32 3.30
C LYS A 102 -26.57 13.66 2.38
N ALA A 103 -25.35 13.30 2.79
CA ALA A 103 -24.13 13.65 2.06
C ALA A 103 -23.98 12.88 0.75
N GLU A 104 -24.42 11.61 0.68
CA GLU A 104 -24.48 10.86 -0.57
C GLU A 104 -25.55 11.45 -1.50
N PHE A 105 -26.73 11.72 -0.97
CA PHE A 105 -27.86 12.27 -1.74
C PHE A 105 -27.55 13.62 -2.40
N GLU A 106 -26.94 14.55 -1.65
CA GLU A 106 -26.53 15.85 -2.19
C GLU A 106 -25.31 15.74 -3.12
N TYR A 107 -24.41 14.75 -2.92
CA TYR A 107 -23.36 14.45 -3.88
C TYR A 107 -23.92 13.97 -5.22
N VAL A 108 -24.80 12.94 -5.22
CA VAL A 108 -25.33 12.38 -6.47
C VAL A 108 -26.17 13.41 -7.23
N LYS A 109 -26.86 14.32 -6.54
CA LYS A 109 -27.54 15.46 -7.20
C LYS A 109 -26.58 16.44 -7.87
N SER A 110 -25.45 16.75 -7.23
CA SER A 110 -24.54 17.82 -7.68
C SER A 110 -23.44 17.33 -8.63
N ARG A 111 -23.02 16.06 -8.53
CA ARG A 111 -21.92 15.46 -9.29
C ARG A 111 -22.27 14.15 -10.00
N GLY A 112 -23.41 13.52 -9.66
CA GLY A 112 -23.84 12.26 -10.25
C GLY A 112 -23.16 11.02 -9.66
N VAL A 113 -23.60 9.84 -10.12
CA VAL A 113 -22.86 8.59 -9.92
C VAL A 113 -21.75 8.54 -10.97
N SER A 114 -20.51 8.33 -10.55
CA SER A 114 -19.35 8.16 -11.42
C SER A 114 -19.37 6.78 -12.07
N ILE A 115 -19.10 6.74 -13.38
CA ILE A 115 -19.17 5.54 -14.21
C ILE A 115 -17.78 5.26 -14.78
N PHE A 116 -17.32 4.02 -14.63
CA PHE A 116 -16.04 3.54 -15.15
C PHE A 116 -16.24 2.27 -15.98
N LEU A 117 -15.51 2.12 -17.08
CA LEU A 117 -15.60 1.01 -18.04
C LEU A 117 -14.34 0.13 -18.00
N MET A 118 -14.51 -1.18 -17.79
CA MET A 118 -13.42 -2.16 -17.93
C MET A 118 -13.20 -2.50 -19.40
N GLN A 119 -12.09 -2.06 -20.00
CA GLN A 119 -11.84 -2.22 -21.44
C GLN A 119 -11.62 -3.69 -21.86
N ALA A 120 -11.05 -4.54 -21.01
CA ALA A 120 -10.77 -5.96 -21.30
C ALA A 120 -11.98 -6.91 -21.31
N GLY A 121 -13.17 -6.47 -20.87
CA GLY A 121 -14.34 -7.34 -20.73
C GLY A 121 -14.16 -8.50 -19.74
N MET A 122 -15.05 -9.51 -19.80
CA MET A 122 -15.19 -10.52 -18.75
C MET A 122 -13.93 -11.37 -18.50
N LEU A 123 -13.34 -11.97 -19.53
CA LEU A 123 -12.32 -13.01 -19.31
C LEU A 123 -11.06 -12.47 -18.60
N GLY A 124 -10.54 -11.32 -19.01
CA GLY A 124 -9.37 -10.71 -18.34
C GLY A 124 -9.71 -10.25 -16.92
N THR A 125 -10.84 -9.57 -16.76
CA THR A 125 -11.26 -8.98 -15.48
C THR A 125 -11.58 -10.05 -14.43
N PHE A 126 -12.31 -11.10 -14.81
CA PHE A 126 -12.71 -12.17 -13.90
C PHE A 126 -11.50 -13.02 -13.48
N GLN A 127 -10.53 -13.22 -14.39
CA GLN A 127 -9.29 -13.93 -14.09
C GLN A 127 -8.38 -13.12 -13.15
N ALA A 128 -8.26 -11.80 -13.34
CA ALA A 128 -7.52 -10.92 -12.44
C ALA A 128 -8.19 -10.79 -11.05
N LEU A 129 -9.52 -10.66 -10.98
CA LEU A 129 -10.24 -10.63 -9.71
C LEU A 129 -10.20 -11.98 -8.99
N TRP A 130 -10.20 -13.10 -9.72
CA TRP A 130 -10.02 -14.44 -9.16
C TRP A 130 -8.61 -14.68 -8.61
N ASP A 131 -7.58 -14.04 -9.18
CA ASP A 131 -6.22 -14.11 -8.67
C ASP A 131 -5.99 -13.18 -7.44
N VAL A 132 -6.73 -12.07 -7.31
CA VAL A 132 -6.55 -11.05 -6.25
C VAL A 132 -7.48 -11.20 -5.05
N PHE A 133 -8.77 -11.52 -5.25
CA PHE A 133 -9.72 -11.75 -4.15
C PHE A 133 -9.24 -12.77 -3.10
N PRO A 134 -8.61 -13.91 -3.46
CA PRO A 134 -8.21 -14.93 -2.48
C PRO A 134 -7.19 -14.41 -1.47
N LEU A 135 -6.34 -13.44 -1.87
CA LEU A 135 -5.22 -12.91 -1.08
C LEU A 135 -5.70 -12.35 0.28
N PHE A 136 -6.90 -11.78 0.32
CA PHE A 136 -7.49 -11.18 1.51
C PHE A 136 -8.28 -12.17 2.39
N THR A 137 -8.41 -13.43 1.97
CA THR A 137 -9.19 -14.44 2.71
C THR A 137 -8.37 -15.06 3.84
N ASN A 138 -8.99 -15.24 5.02
CA ASN A 138 -8.31 -15.84 6.15
C ASN A 138 -8.39 -17.38 6.13
N THR A 139 -7.87 -17.99 5.06
CA THR A 139 -8.00 -19.43 4.78
C THR A 139 -6.69 -20.03 4.28
N GLU A 140 -6.61 -21.37 4.24
CA GLU A 140 -5.49 -22.06 3.57
C GLU A 140 -5.43 -21.75 2.06
N TRP A 141 -6.58 -21.48 1.42
CA TRP A 141 -6.61 -20.99 0.04
C TRP A 141 -5.98 -19.60 -0.08
N GLY A 142 -6.30 -18.68 0.84
CA GLY A 142 -5.67 -17.36 0.92
C GLY A 142 -4.16 -17.43 1.17
N GLU A 143 -3.71 -18.27 2.12
CA GLU A 143 -2.28 -18.49 2.39
C GLU A 143 -1.56 -18.99 1.12
N ASN A 144 -2.11 -20.02 0.45
CA ASN A 144 -1.53 -20.56 -0.77
C ASN A 144 -1.56 -19.55 -1.94
N SER A 145 -2.58 -18.70 -2.03
CA SER A 145 -2.66 -17.63 -3.03
C SER A 145 -1.64 -16.53 -2.80
N ASN A 146 -1.43 -16.07 -1.55
CA ASN A 146 -0.38 -15.12 -1.21
C ASN A 146 1.02 -15.68 -1.53
N ILE A 147 1.29 -16.92 -1.12
CA ILE A 147 2.54 -17.62 -1.43
C ILE A 147 2.74 -17.78 -2.95
N GLY A 148 1.69 -18.17 -3.67
CA GLY A 148 1.72 -18.34 -5.12
C GLY A 148 1.97 -17.02 -5.86
N PHE A 149 1.35 -15.93 -5.41
CA PHE A 149 1.55 -14.58 -5.92
C PHE A 149 3.00 -14.12 -5.72
N LEU A 150 3.51 -14.17 -4.48
CA LEU A 150 4.86 -13.72 -4.15
C LEU A 150 5.95 -14.57 -4.85
N LYS A 151 5.75 -15.90 -4.97
CA LYS A 151 6.60 -16.78 -5.80
C LYS A 151 6.62 -16.35 -7.27
N LYS A 152 5.44 -16.11 -7.86
CA LYS A 152 5.28 -15.77 -9.29
C LYS A 152 5.77 -14.36 -9.63
N HIS A 153 5.58 -13.40 -8.74
CA HIS A 153 5.79 -11.97 -9.02
C HIS A 153 7.07 -11.38 -8.39
N MET A 154 7.66 -12.05 -7.38
CA MET A 154 8.91 -11.62 -6.74
C MET A 154 10.02 -12.69 -6.80
N GLY A 155 9.70 -13.95 -7.11
CA GLY A 155 10.67 -15.04 -7.01
C GLY A 155 11.00 -15.47 -5.58
N ALA A 156 10.20 -15.05 -4.59
CA ALA A 156 10.38 -15.39 -3.18
C ALA A 156 10.26 -16.90 -2.92
N SER A 157 11.09 -17.43 -2.02
CA SER A 157 10.94 -18.78 -1.49
C SER A 157 10.02 -18.80 -0.27
N PHE A 158 9.38 -19.94 -0.04
CA PHE A 158 8.54 -20.19 1.13
C PHE A 158 8.83 -21.62 1.60
N ASP A 159 10.09 -21.85 1.93
CA ASP A 159 10.55 -23.13 2.44
C ASP A 159 10.05 -23.29 3.88
N GLN A 160 9.37 -24.40 4.15
CA GLN A 160 8.81 -24.64 5.47
C GLN A 160 9.92 -24.94 6.50
N ARG A 161 9.84 -24.30 7.67
CA ARG A 161 10.75 -24.55 8.78
C ARG A 161 10.36 -25.84 9.53
N PRO A 162 11.32 -26.56 10.12
CA PRO A 162 11.01 -27.59 11.11
C PRO A 162 10.19 -27.01 12.27
N GLN A 163 9.39 -27.86 12.92
CA GLN A 163 8.66 -27.46 14.14
C GLN A 163 9.57 -27.56 15.38
N PRO A 164 9.37 -26.72 16.40
CA PRO A 164 8.32 -25.68 16.52
C PRO A 164 8.59 -24.43 15.68
N TRP A 165 7.52 -23.79 15.19
CA TRP A 165 7.59 -22.52 14.42
C TRP A 165 7.69 -21.27 15.29
N VAL A 166 8.02 -21.45 16.58
CA VAL A 166 8.23 -20.40 17.57
C VAL A 166 9.54 -20.74 18.27
N THR A 167 10.45 -19.78 18.32
CA THR A 167 11.74 -19.92 19.01
C THR A 167 11.58 -19.56 20.49
N ASN A 168 12.22 -20.32 21.37
CA ASN A 168 12.26 -19.98 22.80
C ASN A 168 13.31 -18.88 23.04
N ILE A 169 12.86 -17.64 23.02
CA ILE A 169 13.70 -16.44 23.14
C ILE A 169 14.01 -16.08 24.60
N SER A 170 15.14 -15.41 24.83
CA SER A 170 15.39 -14.68 26.08
C SER A 170 15.33 -13.18 25.82
N VAL A 171 14.49 -12.48 26.59
CA VAL A 171 14.32 -11.01 26.53
C VAL A 171 15.59 -10.27 26.97
N ASP A 172 16.45 -10.91 27.76
CA ASP A 172 17.75 -10.35 28.14
C ASP A 172 18.68 -10.14 26.92
N ASP A 173 18.59 -11.01 25.92
CA ASP A 173 19.41 -10.94 24.70
C ASP A 173 18.91 -9.88 23.68
N ILE A 174 17.72 -9.31 23.89
CA ILE A 174 17.12 -8.26 23.04
C ILE A 174 17.48 -6.89 23.58
N HIS A 175 17.80 -5.92 22.72
CA HIS A 175 18.32 -4.62 23.11
C HIS A 175 17.54 -3.46 22.50
N SER A 176 17.66 -2.28 23.10
CA SER A 176 17.18 -1.02 22.53
C SER A 176 17.75 -0.80 21.12
N GLY A 177 16.87 -0.49 20.18
CA GLY A 177 17.20 -0.29 18.77
C GLY A 177 17.21 -1.58 17.92
N ASP A 178 17.05 -2.78 18.47
CA ASP A 178 16.93 -3.99 17.66
C ASP A 178 15.63 -3.99 16.84
N PHE A 179 15.71 -4.33 15.54
CA PHE A 179 14.62 -4.20 14.58
C PHE A 179 13.84 -5.51 14.43
N LEU A 180 12.51 -5.44 14.31
CA LEU A 180 11.66 -6.54 13.91
C LEU A 180 11.17 -6.35 12.47
N ALA A 181 11.50 -7.29 11.59
CA ALA A 181 10.85 -7.44 10.30
C ALA A 181 9.67 -8.40 10.43
N ILE A 182 8.47 -7.97 10.04
CA ILE A 182 7.21 -8.71 10.21
C ILE A 182 6.57 -8.95 8.84
N SER A 183 6.11 -10.17 8.60
CA SER A 183 5.56 -10.60 7.31
C SER A 183 4.32 -11.48 7.50
N LYS A 184 3.14 -10.91 7.27
CA LYS A 184 1.82 -11.56 7.32
C LYS A 184 1.44 -12.06 5.93
N ILE A 185 0.78 -13.21 5.83
CA ILE A 185 0.49 -13.91 4.55
C ILE A 185 -0.92 -14.49 4.46
N ARG A 186 -1.80 -14.17 5.41
CA ARG A 186 -3.17 -14.66 5.48
C ARG A 186 -4.13 -13.56 5.91
N GLY A 187 -5.40 -13.66 5.50
CA GLY A 187 -6.43 -12.70 5.86
C GLY A 187 -6.23 -11.31 5.26
N TRP A 188 -7.00 -10.34 5.77
CA TRP A 188 -7.05 -8.98 5.25
C TRP A 188 -5.66 -8.31 5.20
N TRP A 189 -4.95 -8.31 6.33
CA TRP A 189 -3.60 -7.74 6.43
C TRP A 189 -2.57 -8.47 5.58
N GLY A 190 -2.63 -9.80 5.50
CA GLY A 190 -1.75 -10.58 4.61
C GLY A 190 -1.92 -10.22 3.13
N GLY A 191 -3.16 -9.98 2.68
CA GLY A 191 -3.43 -9.52 1.31
C GLY A 191 -2.85 -8.14 1.01
N PHE A 192 -3.02 -7.17 1.93
CA PHE A 192 -2.40 -5.84 1.80
C PHE A 192 -0.87 -5.92 1.80
N GLU A 193 -0.31 -6.67 2.74
CA GLU A 193 1.13 -6.85 2.81
C GLU A 193 1.70 -7.53 1.55
N THR A 194 1.03 -8.52 0.97
CA THR A 194 1.46 -9.16 -0.29
C THR A 194 1.56 -8.16 -1.45
N LEU A 195 0.59 -7.24 -1.56
CA LEU A 195 0.65 -6.19 -2.57
C LEU A 195 1.73 -5.14 -2.25
N ALA A 196 1.87 -4.74 -0.98
CA ALA A 196 2.91 -3.81 -0.54
C ALA A 196 4.34 -4.35 -0.78
N LYS A 197 4.58 -5.64 -0.46
CA LYS A 197 5.81 -6.38 -0.75
C LYS A 197 6.14 -6.37 -2.25
N TRP A 198 5.13 -6.60 -3.08
CA TRP A 198 5.28 -6.63 -4.54
C TRP A 198 5.61 -5.27 -5.16
N VAL A 199 5.05 -4.15 -4.66
CA VAL A 199 5.36 -2.81 -5.19
C VAL A 199 6.68 -2.24 -4.68
N SER A 200 7.06 -2.55 -3.43
CA SER A 200 8.30 -2.06 -2.80
C SER A 200 9.52 -2.97 -3.00
N GLY A 201 9.31 -4.22 -3.40
CA GLY A 201 10.35 -5.26 -3.36
C GLY A 201 10.74 -5.72 -1.95
N ALA A 202 10.06 -5.25 -0.90
CA ALA A 202 10.30 -5.70 0.47
C ALA A 202 9.75 -7.12 0.68
N TYR A 203 10.43 -7.93 1.49
CA TYR A 203 9.97 -9.29 1.84
C TYR A 203 9.25 -9.36 3.20
N ALA A 204 9.22 -8.23 3.91
CA ALA A 204 8.41 -7.95 5.09
C ALA A 204 7.45 -6.79 4.79
N GLY A 205 6.26 -6.82 5.39
CA GLY A 205 5.18 -5.85 5.15
C GLY A 205 4.86 -4.96 6.34
N HIS A 206 5.37 -5.31 7.53
CA HIS A 206 5.36 -4.45 8.71
C HIS A 206 6.72 -4.46 9.41
N SER A 207 6.96 -3.49 10.29
CA SER A 207 8.18 -3.40 11.07
C SER A 207 7.95 -2.76 12.43
N ALA A 208 8.77 -3.15 13.40
CA ALA A 208 8.74 -2.63 14.77
C ALA A 208 10.15 -2.49 15.35
N VAL A 209 10.30 -1.75 16.46
CA VAL A 209 11.59 -1.58 17.13
C VAL A 209 11.51 -1.87 18.63
N CYS A 210 12.50 -2.60 19.12
CA CYS A 210 12.68 -2.93 20.53
C CYS A 210 13.26 -1.74 21.30
N LEU A 211 12.71 -1.44 22.48
CA LEU A 211 13.23 -0.42 23.40
C LEU A 211 13.21 -0.95 24.84
N LYS A 212 14.32 -0.85 25.57
CA LYS A 212 14.35 -1.10 27.02
C LYS A 212 14.17 0.21 27.77
N ASP A 213 13.34 0.20 28.82
CA ASP A 213 13.18 1.34 29.71
C ASP A 213 14.30 1.41 30.77
N SER A 214 14.25 2.41 31.64
CA SER A 214 15.24 2.60 32.73
C SER A 214 15.22 1.51 33.81
N GLU A 215 14.19 0.67 33.86
CA GLU A 215 14.09 -0.48 34.76
C GLU A 215 14.56 -1.78 34.08
N GLY A 216 14.77 -1.75 32.76
CA GLY A 216 15.18 -2.87 31.92
C GLY A 216 14.02 -3.64 31.28
N ASN A 217 12.77 -3.21 31.47
CA ASN A 217 11.61 -3.86 30.85
C ASN A 217 11.66 -3.63 29.34
N LEU A 218 11.28 -4.64 28.56
CA LEU A 218 11.26 -4.54 27.10
C LEU A 218 9.89 -4.04 26.61
N TRP A 219 9.95 -3.06 25.73
CA TRP A 219 8.83 -2.44 25.03
C TRP A 219 9.03 -2.55 23.52
N LEU A 220 7.94 -2.46 22.78
CA LEU A 220 7.95 -2.43 21.32
C LEU A 220 7.26 -1.17 20.80
N GLY A 221 7.94 -0.43 19.94
CA GLY A 221 7.38 0.72 19.22
C GLY A 221 6.94 0.36 17.80
N GLU A 222 5.68 0.64 17.47
CA GLU A 222 5.09 0.47 16.13
C GLU A 222 4.33 1.74 15.70
N SER A 223 4.33 2.06 14.40
CA SER A 223 3.72 3.31 13.88
C SER A 223 2.18 3.33 13.86
N ILE A 224 1.52 2.30 14.42
CA ILE A 224 0.07 2.30 14.68
C ILE A 224 -0.20 2.92 16.08
N ILE A 225 0.66 3.87 16.46
CA ILE A 225 0.51 4.70 17.66
C ILE A 225 0.56 3.88 18.96
N ALA A 226 1.54 3.00 19.10
CA ALA A 226 1.70 2.23 20.33
C ALA A 226 3.16 1.98 20.67
N VAL A 227 3.52 2.29 21.92
CA VAL A 227 4.66 1.69 22.61
C VAL A 227 4.07 0.68 23.60
N LEU A 228 4.12 -0.60 23.25
CA LEU A 228 3.47 -1.68 23.99
C LEU A 228 4.48 -2.46 24.84
N PRO A 229 4.10 -2.98 26.02
CA PRO A 229 4.92 -3.95 26.73
C PRO A 229 5.18 -5.18 25.85
N TRP A 230 6.41 -5.68 25.83
CA TRP A 230 6.79 -6.84 25.01
C TRP A 230 5.86 -8.03 25.24
N ASP A 231 5.53 -8.34 26.50
CA ASP A 231 4.71 -9.50 26.86
C ASP A 231 3.28 -9.39 26.32
N GLU A 232 2.71 -8.19 26.23
CA GLU A 232 1.37 -7.97 25.66
C GLU A 232 1.36 -8.18 24.14
N TRP A 233 2.33 -7.58 23.45
CA TRP A 233 2.49 -7.73 22.00
C TRP A 233 2.83 -9.17 21.61
N TRP A 234 3.74 -9.82 22.35
CA TRP A 234 4.15 -11.20 22.08
C TRP A 234 3.03 -12.19 22.38
N GLU A 235 2.23 -12.00 23.43
CA GLU A 235 1.03 -12.79 23.69
C GLU A 235 -0.03 -12.61 22.58
N PHE A 236 -0.18 -11.39 22.03
CA PHE A 236 -1.02 -11.17 20.86
C PHE A 236 -0.51 -11.93 19.63
N GLU A 237 0.76 -11.75 19.27
CA GLU A 237 1.37 -12.43 18.12
C GLU A 237 1.36 -13.95 18.28
N LEU A 238 1.54 -14.49 19.50
CA LEU A 238 1.46 -15.92 19.77
C LEU A 238 0.04 -16.50 19.61
N ASN A 239 -0.96 -15.87 20.22
CA ASN A 239 -2.25 -16.51 20.50
C ASN A 239 -3.48 -15.82 19.89
N LYS A 240 -3.34 -14.61 19.34
CA LYS A 240 -4.46 -13.79 18.82
C LYS A 240 -4.31 -13.38 17.36
N ASP A 241 -3.08 -13.22 16.85
CA ASP A 241 -2.87 -12.90 15.44
C ASP A 241 -3.17 -14.12 14.54
N ASP A 242 -4.26 -14.01 13.77
CA ASP A 242 -4.73 -15.05 12.86
C ASP A 242 -4.29 -14.84 11.39
N SER A 243 -3.38 -13.90 11.11
CA SER A 243 -2.86 -13.58 9.77
C SER A 243 -1.64 -14.43 9.33
N ASN A 244 -1.27 -15.42 10.15
CA ASN A 244 -0.06 -16.24 10.01
C ASN A 244 1.23 -15.38 9.92
N PRO A 245 1.57 -14.63 10.99
CA PRO A 245 2.71 -13.73 11.01
C PRO A 245 4.05 -14.49 11.11
N HIS A 246 5.01 -14.01 10.33
CA HIS A 246 6.41 -14.42 10.33
C HIS A 246 7.24 -13.26 10.83
N ILE A 247 8.12 -13.49 11.81
CA ILE A 247 8.80 -12.42 12.53
C ILE A 247 10.28 -12.74 12.64
N ALA A 248 11.12 -11.78 12.24
CA ALA A 248 12.56 -11.84 12.35
C ALA A 248 13.10 -10.67 13.18
N LEU A 249 13.90 -10.97 14.19
CA LEU A 249 14.72 -10.00 14.92
C LEU A 249 16.06 -9.81 14.19
N LEU A 250 16.40 -8.55 13.95
CA LEU A 250 17.62 -8.06 13.34
C LEU A 250 18.37 -7.25 14.42
N PRO A 251 19.30 -7.87 15.18
CA PRO A 251 20.04 -7.17 16.23
C PRO A 251 20.95 -6.10 15.63
N LEU A 252 21.09 -4.94 16.27
CA LEU A 252 22.09 -3.94 15.88
C LEU A 252 23.52 -4.48 16.03
N HIS A 253 24.40 -4.12 15.10
CA HIS A 253 25.83 -4.37 15.23
C HIS A 253 26.38 -3.65 16.48
N PRO A 254 27.30 -4.25 17.26
CA PRO A 254 27.82 -3.62 18.48
C PRO A 254 28.34 -2.19 18.29
N ASP A 255 29.07 -1.93 17.19
CA ASP A 255 29.62 -0.59 16.87
C ASP A 255 28.56 0.45 16.49
N ILE A 256 27.38 0.00 16.07
CA ILE A 256 26.22 0.84 15.72
C ILE A 256 25.40 1.09 16.99
N ARG A 257 25.12 0.03 17.76
CA ARG A 257 24.48 0.12 19.09
C ARG A 257 25.25 1.04 20.04
N ALA A 258 26.59 1.05 19.99
CA ALA A 258 27.42 1.96 20.78
C ALA A 258 27.23 3.46 20.45
N LYS A 259 26.60 3.79 19.32
CA LYS A 259 26.23 5.17 18.95
C LYS A 259 24.78 5.50 19.27
N PHE A 260 23.93 4.49 19.49
CA PHE A 260 22.49 4.65 19.67
C PHE A 260 22.17 5.37 20.98
N SER A 261 21.64 6.58 20.89
CA SER A 261 21.14 7.32 22.05
C SER A 261 19.76 6.81 22.47
N GLU A 262 19.72 5.90 23.46
CA GLU A 262 18.47 5.37 24.01
C GLU A 262 17.55 6.47 24.55
N THR A 263 18.10 7.54 25.13
CA THR A 263 17.32 8.69 25.61
C THR A 263 16.62 9.41 24.46
N ALA A 264 17.33 9.71 23.36
CA ALA A 264 16.74 10.38 22.20
C ALA A 264 15.72 9.49 21.48
N ALA A 265 15.97 8.18 21.43
CA ALA A 265 15.02 7.21 20.90
C ALA A 265 13.71 7.20 21.70
N TRP A 266 13.77 7.22 23.03
CA TRP A 266 12.60 7.30 23.91
C TRP A 266 11.87 8.65 23.84
N GLU A 267 12.60 9.76 23.74
CA GLU A 267 12.01 11.09 23.52
C GLU A 267 11.24 11.13 22.20
N TYR A 268 11.82 10.61 21.12
CA TYR A 268 11.15 10.50 19.82
C TYR A 268 9.92 9.58 19.89
N ALA A 269 10.06 8.37 20.44
CA ALA A 269 8.96 7.40 20.55
C ALA A 269 7.74 8.00 21.27
N ARG A 270 7.96 8.71 22.38
CA ARG A 270 6.90 9.42 23.12
C ARG A 270 6.33 10.61 22.36
N SER A 271 7.13 11.32 21.56
CA SER A 271 6.63 12.44 20.73
C SER A 271 5.66 12.01 19.63
N MET A 272 5.70 10.72 19.25
CA MET A 272 4.82 10.12 18.25
C MET A 272 3.55 9.51 18.85
N GLU A 273 3.40 9.47 20.17
CA GLU A 273 2.17 9.02 20.83
C GLU A 273 1.01 9.97 20.46
N GLY A 274 -0.10 9.39 20.00
CA GLY A 274 -1.27 10.10 19.47
C GLY A 274 -1.19 10.60 18.00
N GLN A 275 -0.07 10.44 17.28
CA GLN A 275 0.09 10.95 15.89
C GLN A 275 -0.46 10.00 14.82
N SER A 276 -1.13 10.51 13.78
CA SER A 276 -1.69 9.68 12.70
C SER A 276 -0.68 8.76 11.99
N PHE A 277 -1.15 7.58 11.58
CA PHE A 277 -0.40 6.67 10.70
C PHE A 277 -0.03 7.32 9.35
N GLY A 278 1.03 6.81 8.71
CA GLY A 278 1.63 7.20 7.42
C GLY A 278 0.75 7.24 6.16
N TYR A 279 -0.57 7.42 6.24
CA TYR A 279 -1.45 7.39 5.07
C TYR A 279 -1.12 8.44 4.01
N HIS A 280 -0.55 9.59 4.41
CA HIS A 280 -0.17 10.66 3.47
C HIS A 280 1.11 10.37 2.68
N ASN A 281 2.00 9.49 3.15
CA ASN A 281 3.33 9.28 2.54
C ASN A 281 3.64 7.85 2.08
N VAL A 282 2.98 6.81 2.62
CA VAL A 282 3.22 5.39 2.25
C VAL A 282 3.06 5.08 0.75
N ILE A 283 2.28 5.87 0.00
CA ILE A 283 2.18 5.68 -1.46
C ILE A 283 3.36 6.29 -2.23
N PHE A 284 4.05 7.28 -1.68
CA PHE A 284 5.16 7.98 -2.36
C PHE A 284 6.52 7.34 -2.08
N SER A 285 6.69 6.65 -0.95
CA SER A 285 7.95 6.02 -0.50
C SER A 285 8.43 4.81 -1.34
N TRP A 286 8.00 4.71 -2.60
CA TRP A 286 8.39 3.71 -3.59
C TRP A 286 8.15 4.22 -5.03
N ILE A 287 7.96 5.53 -5.22
CA ILE A 287 7.67 6.18 -6.51
C ILE A 287 8.68 7.32 -6.74
N ASP A 288 9.93 6.92 -6.92
CA ASP A 288 11.06 7.85 -6.82
C ASP A 288 11.57 8.32 -8.19
N THR A 289 11.18 7.62 -9.26
CA THR A 289 11.63 7.87 -10.64
C THR A 289 10.46 8.08 -11.61
N ILE A 290 10.67 8.70 -12.79
CA ILE A 290 9.55 8.96 -13.74
C ILE A 290 9.07 7.65 -14.40
N LYS A 291 9.93 6.63 -14.42
CA LYS A 291 9.73 5.30 -15.02
C LYS A 291 10.46 4.29 -14.17
N ASP A 292 10.00 3.04 -14.18
CA ASP A 292 10.71 1.91 -13.55
C ASP A 292 10.59 1.84 -12.00
N ASN A 293 9.55 2.45 -11.42
CA ASN A 293 9.07 2.08 -10.06
C ASN A 293 8.04 0.94 -10.07
N TYR A 294 7.19 0.92 -11.08
CA TYR A 294 5.92 0.22 -11.02
C TYR A 294 6.01 -1.21 -11.56
N PRO A 295 5.60 -2.24 -10.78
CA PRO A 295 5.46 -3.59 -11.31
C PRO A 295 4.48 -3.67 -12.49
N PRO A 296 4.89 -4.14 -13.69
CA PRO A 296 3.96 -4.28 -14.81
C PRO A 296 2.74 -5.15 -14.43
N PRO A 297 1.49 -4.70 -14.69
CA PRO A 297 1.06 -3.59 -15.55
C PRO A 297 1.04 -2.18 -14.94
N VAL A 298 1.29 -2.03 -13.64
CA VAL A 298 1.11 -0.76 -12.95
C VAL A 298 1.97 0.32 -13.62
N ASP A 299 1.42 1.52 -13.75
CA ASP A 299 2.11 2.72 -14.20
C ASP A 299 1.54 3.96 -13.47
N ALA A 300 2.15 5.13 -13.70
CA ALA A 300 1.70 6.38 -13.07
C ALA A 300 0.26 6.77 -13.47
N HIS A 301 -0.21 6.38 -14.66
CA HIS A 301 -1.58 6.63 -15.11
C HIS A 301 -2.59 5.70 -14.42
N MET A 302 -2.22 4.45 -14.13
CA MET A 302 -3.00 3.56 -13.27
C MET A 302 -3.08 4.11 -11.85
N VAL A 303 -1.97 4.58 -11.28
CA VAL A 303 -1.96 5.22 -9.95
C VAL A 303 -2.82 6.48 -9.94
N ALA A 304 -2.65 7.39 -10.91
CA ALA A 304 -3.50 8.57 -11.07
C ALA A 304 -4.99 8.22 -11.26
N SER A 305 -5.30 7.13 -11.96
CA SER A 305 -6.67 6.64 -12.15
C SER A 305 -7.26 6.09 -10.86
N VAL A 306 -6.52 5.30 -10.10
CA VAL A 306 -6.95 4.81 -8.77
C VAL A 306 -7.11 5.97 -7.79
N MET A 307 -6.18 6.93 -7.76
CA MET A 307 -6.30 8.15 -6.96
C MET A 307 -7.51 8.97 -7.37
N THR A 308 -7.82 9.07 -8.67
CA THR A 308 -9.01 9.80 -9.17
C THR A 308 -10.30 9.07 -8.80
N VAL A 309 -10.36 7.75 -8.99
CA VAL A 309 -11.47 6.88 -8.55
C VAL A 309 -11.72 7.10 -7.05
N TRP A 310 -10.67 6.95 -6.22
CA TRP A 310 -10.77 7.04 -4.77
C TRP A 310 -11.03 8.46 -4.26
N ASN A 311 -10.54 9.50 -4.94
CA ASN A 311 -10.84 10.91 -4.64
C ASN A 311 -12.30 11.30 -4.97
N ASN A 312 -12.99 10.50 -5.80
CA ASN A 312 -14.45 10.60 -5.99
C ASN A 312 -15.24 9.60 -5.11
N ILE A 313 -14.60 8.56 -4.54
CA ILE A 313 -15.24 7.50 -3.72
C ILE A 313 -15.06 7.68 -2.20
N GLN A 314 -14.05 8.40 -1.75
CA GLN A 314 -13.85 8.79 -0.35
C GLN A 314 -13.05 10.10 -0.31
N PRO A 315 -13.64 11.26 -0.68
CA PRO A 315 -12.90 12.51 -0.82
C PRO A 315 -12.21 12.97 0.48
N ALA A 316 -12.77 12.66 1.65
CA ALA A 316 -12.13 12.94 2.93
C ALA A 316 -10.91 12.02 3.20
N TYR A 317 -10.99 10.74 2.83
CA TYR A 317 -9.88 9.80 3.00
C TYR A 317 -8.78 10.02 1.95
N ALA A 318 -9.17 10.25 0.69
CA ALA A 318 -8.27 10.62 -0.40
C ALA A 318 -7.53 11.95 -0.16
N ALA A 319 -8.21 12.94 0.43
CA ALA A 319 -7.56 14.17 0.87
C ALA A 319 -6.43 13.90 1.88
N ASN A 320 -6.69 12.97 2.81
CA ASN A 320 -5.75 12.50 3.83
C ASN A 320 -4.75 11.43 3.34
N MET A 321 -4.79 11.02 2.06
CA MET A 321 -3.84 10.07 1.49
C MET A 321 -2.86 10.69 0.49
N TRP A 322 -3.27 11.74 -0.23
CA TRP A 322 -2.38 12.37 -1.22
C TRP A 322 -2.63 13.84 -1.51
N ASN A 323 -3.83 14.40 -1.32
CA ASN A 323 -4.05 15.80 -1.75
C ASN A 323 -3.14 16.78 -0.97
N GLU A 324 -2.97 16.59 0.35
CA GLU A 324 -2.06 17.44 1.11
C GLU A 324 -0.58 17.19 0.73
N ALA A 325 -0.18 15.93 0.54
CA ALA A 325 1.17 15.54 0.16
C ALA A 325 1.59 16.07 -1.23
N LEU A 326 0.67 16.03 -2.20
CA LEU A 326 0.85 16.61 -3.54
C LEU A 326 0.91 18.14 -3.50
N ASN A 327 0.11 18.78 -2.63
CA ASN A 327 0.20 20.23 -2.41
C ASN A 327 1.57 20.62 -1.84
N LYS A 328 2.10 19.87 -0.85
CA LYS A 328 3.45 20.12 -0.29
C LYS A 328 4.53 20.00 -1.36
N ARG A 329 4.53 18.92 -2.15
CA ARG A 329 5.43 18.73 -3.31
C ARG A 329 5.35 19.87 -4.32
N LEU A 330 4.15 20.35 -4.64
CA LEU A 330 3.92 21.47 -5.56
C LEU A 330 4.19 22.86 -4.93
N GLY A 331 4.43 22.95 -3.62
CA GLY A 331 4.53 24.23 -2.91
C GLY A 331 3.22 25.04 -2.91
N THR A 332 2.08 24.36 -2.96
CA THR A 332 0.72 24.95 -2.91
C THR A 332 0.00 24.55 -1.63
N GLN A 333 -1.22 25.06 -1.41
CA GLN A 333 -2.07 24.69 -0.30
C GLN A 333 -3.52 24.59 -0.76
N ASN A 334 -4.25 23.60 -0.25
CA ASN A 334 -5.70 23.41 -0.44
C ASN A 334 -6.19 23.28 -1.90
N LEU A 335 -5.31 23.02 -2.87
CA LEU A 335 -5.74 22.65 -4.21
C LEU A 335 -6.31 21.23 -4.22
N SER A 336 -7.43 21.01 -4.89
CA SER A 336 -7.94 19.67 -5.17
C SER A 336 -7.12 18.96 -6.26
N LEU A 337 -7.16 17.63 -6.34
CA LEU A 337 -6.39 16.86 -7.34
C LEU A 337 -6.53 17.38 -8.80
N PRO A 338 -7.71 17.76 -9.32
CA PRO A 338 -7.82 18.37 -10.65
C PRO A 338 -7.10 19.73 -10.77
N GLU A 339 -7.11 20.54 -9.72
CA GLU A 339 -6.43 21.85 -9.70
C GLU A 339 -4.91 21.68 -9.59
N ILE A 340 -4.43 20.66 -8.86
CA ILE A 340 -3.02 20.24 -8.82
C ILE A 340 -2.55 19.86 -10.22
N LEU A 341 -3.29 19.00 -10.93
CA LEU A 341 -2.94 18.56 -12.30
C LEU A 341 -2.82 19.75 -13.28
N VAL A 342 -3.78 20.68 -13.23
CA VAL A 342 -3.77 21.90 -14.05
C VAL A 342 -2.62 22.85 -13.66
N GLU A 343 -2.28 22.94 -12.37
CA GLU A 343 -1.20 23.80 -11.89
C GLU A 343 0.19 23.23 -12.20
N VAL A 344 0.35 21.91 -12.20
CA VAL A 344 1.54 21.19 -12.68
C VAL A 344 1.78 21.48 -14.18
N GLU A 345 0.74 21.34 -15.01
CA GLU A 345 0.82 21.62 -16.45
C GLU A 345 1.19 23.09 -16.73
N LYS A 346 0.57 24.05 -16.03
CA LYS A 346 0.93 25.48 -16.12
C LYS A 346 2.38 25.79 -15.80
N ARG A 347 3.01 24.99 -14.92
CA ARG A 347 4.42 25.13 -14.53
C ARG A 347 5.38 24.40 -15.47
N GLY A 348 4.86 23.73 -16.50
CA GLY A 348 5.66 23.01 -17.50
C GLY A 348 6.27 21.71 -17.00
N SER A 349 5.63 21.07 -16.00
CA SER A 349 6.03 19.78 -15.43
C SER A 349 4.93 18.73 -15.64
N SER A 350 5.20 17.45 -15.38
CA SER A 350 4.20 16.36 -15.44
C SER A 350 3.73 15.90 -14.05
N PHE A 351 2.60 15.19 -14.00
CA PHE A 351 2.15 14.56 -12.76
C PHE A 351 3.16 13.51 -12.27
N ASP A 352 3.76 12.76 -13.19
CA ASP A 352 4.78 11.77 -12.89
C ASP A 352 6.01 12.44 -12.24
N GLU A 353 6.48 13.58 -12.77
CA GLU A 353 7.53 14.39 -12.14
C GLU A 353 7.14 14.89 -10.75
N LEU A 354 5.87 15.30 -10.55
CA LEU A 354 5.38 15.70 -9.23
C LEU A 354 5.46 14.54 -8.22
N LEU A 355 5.12 13.31 -8.63
CA LEU A 355 5.20 12.13 -7.75
C LEU A 355 6.63 11.88 -7.26
N THR A 356 7.63 12.08 -8.13
CA THR A 356 9.06 11.87 -7.84
C THR A 356 9.73 12.92 -6.94
N LEU A 357 8.99 13.92 -6.46
CA LEU A 357 9.55 14.89 -5.51
C LEU A 357 9.61 14.26 -4.11
N PRO A 358 10.80 14.13 -3.49
CA PRO A 358 10.94 13.39 -2.24
C PRO A 358 10.10 13.96 -1.11
N GLU A 359 9.43 13.09 -0.35
CA GLU A 359 8.84 13.43 0.94
C GLU A 359 9.94 14.00 1.85
N GLN A 360 9.59 14.92 2.74
CA GLN A 360 10.55 15.50 3.67
C GLN A 360 10.15 15.18 5.10
N ASP A 361 11.07 14.67 5.92
CA ASP A 361 10.79 14.21 7.29
C ASP A 361 10.24 15.33 8.22
N TYR A 362 10.45 16.59 7.85
CA TYR A 362 9.95 17.77 8.57
C TYR A 362 8.56 18.24 8.14
N TRP A 363 7.94 17.62 7.12
CA TRP A 363 6.59 17.97 6.69
C TRP A 363 5.55 17.58 7.75
N LEU A 364 4.76 18.56 8.16
CA LEU A 364 3.64 18.40 9.08
C LEU A 364 2.34 18.47 8.28
N TYR A 365 1.50 17.46 8.46
CA TYR A 365 0.17 17.34 7.87
C TYR A 365 -0.90 17.95 8.78
N SER A 366 -2.10 18.16 8.25
CA SER A 366 -3.24 18.71 8.98
C SER A 366 -3.65 17.91 10.22
N ASP A 367 -3.30 16.63 10.28
CA ASP A 367 -3.49 15.70 11.41
C ASP A 367 -2.19 15.30 12.12
N GLY A 368 -1.06 15.97 11.85
CA GLY A 368 0.20 15.81 12.59
C GLY A 368 1.37 15.30 11.76
N LYS A 369 2.30 14.57 12.37
CA LYS A 369 3.33 13.82 11.63
C LYS A 369 2.72 12.54 11.06
N SER A 370 2.88 12.30 9.76
CA SER A 370 2.47 11.05 9.12
C SER A 370 3.71 10.18 8.90
N THR A 371 3.78 8.99 9.50
CA THR A 371 4.94 8.09 9.37
C THR A 371 4.53 6.65 9.11
N SER A 372 5.15 5.99 8.13
CA SER A 372 5.06 4.54 7.95
C SER A 372 5.74 3.77 9.09
N SER A 373 5.52 2.45 9.18
CA SER A 373 6.14 1.61 10.23
C SER A 373 7.66 1.70 10.22
N VAL A 374 8.24 1.71 9.03
CA VAL A 374 9.69 1.80 8.83
C VAL A 374 10.21 3.23 9.01
N ALA A 375 9.49 4.25 8.52
CA ALA A 375 9.89 5.65 8.68
C ALA A 375 9.91 6.06 10.16
N PHE A 376 8.99 5.56 10.98
CA PHE A 376 9.02 5.73 12.44
C PHE A 376 10.35 5.22 13.04
N ILE A 377 10.77 4.00 12.69
CA ILE A 377 11.98 3.38 13.24
C ILE A 377 13.24 4.08 12.73
N LEU A 378 13.28 4.43 11.45
CA LEU A 378 14.43 5.09 10.85
C LEU A 378 14.56 6.55 11.31
N GLU A 379 13.45 7.26 11.58
CA GLU A 379 13.50 8.58 12.21
C GLU A 379 13.98 8.45 13.66
N MET A 380 13.55 7.41 14.39
CA MET A 380 14.11 7.10 15.71
C MET A 380 15.63 6.86 15.65
N TYR A 381 16.11 6.10 14.67
CA TYR A 381 17.55 5.86 14.44
C TYR A 381 18.30 7.16 14.09
N LYS A 382 17.67 8.05 13.33
CA LYS A 382 18.19 9.36 12.95
C LYS A 382 18.30 10.30 14.16
N GLN A 383 17.26 10.39 14.98
CA GLN A 383 17.28 11.14 16.26
C GLN A 383 18.25 10.50 17.28
N ALA A 384 18.44 9.18 17.24
CA ALA A 384 19.39 8.45 18.07
C ALA A 384 20.85 8.49 17.57
N GLY A 385 21.14 9.22 16.48
CA GLY A 385 22.51 9.47 15.97
C GLY A 385 23.09 8.41 15.03
N LEU A 386 22.30 7.42 14.59
CA LEU A 386 22.83 6.34 13.73
C LEU A 386 23.17 6.78 12.29
N PHE A 387 22.54 7.86 11.82
CA PHE A 387 22.79 8.44 10.49
C PHE A 387 23.84 9.57 10.51
N ASP A 388 24.50 9.86 11.63
CA ASP A 388 25.50 10.93 11.67
C ASP A 388 26.78 10.59 10.90
N PRO A 389 27.39 11.56 10.17
CA PRO A 389 27.06 12.99 10.12
C PRO A 389 26.09 13.38 8.98
N ILE A 390 25.49 12.41 8.27
CA ILE A 390 24.69 12.65 7.06
C ILE A 390 23.19 12.80 7.32
N ALA A 391 22.74 12.75 8.59
CA ALA A 391 21.34 12.75 8.99
C ALA A 391 20.48 13.86 8.35
N SER A 392 21.04 15.06 8.13
CA SER A 392 20.35 16.18 7.48
C SER A 392 20.13 16.01 5.96
N SER A 393 20.72 14.98 5.36
CA SER A 393 20.64 14.64 3.93
C SER A 393 19.99 13.27 3.68
N ILE A 394 19.31 12.71 4.69
CA ILE A 394 18.48 11.51 4.59
C ILE A 394 17.03 11.94 4.81
N GLN A 395 16.12 11.54 3.92
CA GLN A 395 14.67 11.58 4.17
C GLN A 395 14.22 10.14 4.45
N VAL A 396 13.97 9.82 5.72
CA VAL A 396 13.60 8.44 6.11
C VAL A 396 12.16 8.09 5.70
N THR A 397 11.33 9.08 5.36
CA THR A 397 10.03 8.86 4.74
C THR A 397 10.09 8.22 3.35
N GLU A 398 11.23 8.30 2.66
CA GLU A 398 11.46 7.68 1.34
C GLU A 398 11.89 6.21 1.44
N PHE A 399 12.08 5.67 2.65
CA PHE A 399 12.61 4.32 2.83
C PHE A 399 11.48 3.29 2.90
N THR A 400 11.61 2.22 2.13
CA THR A 400 10.78 1.02 2.31
C THR A 400 11.37 0.12 3.42
N ILE A 401 10.62 -0.91 3.82
CA ILE A 401 11.12 -1.95 4.74
C ILE A 401 12.34 -2.68 4.12
N LYS A 402 12.41 -2.77 2.78
CA LYS A 402 13.58 -3.32 2.07
C LYS A 402 14.83 -2.52 2.39
N ASP A 403 14.75 -1.21 2.19
CA ASP A 403 15.90 -0.33 2.36
C ASP A 403 16.38 -0.32 3.82
N ALA A 404 15.43 -0.35 4.77
CA ALA A 404 15.77 -0.45 6.19
C ALA A 404 16.58 -1.70 6.53
N TYR A 405 16.16 -2.92 6.13
CA TYR A 405 16.93 -4.13 6.43
C TYR A 405 18.22 -4.27 5.61
N MET A 406 18.35 -3.51 4.51
CA MET A 406 19.58 -3.45 3.71
C MET A 406 20.67 -2.58 4.34
N LEU A 407 20.32 -1.64 5.23
CA LEU A 407 21.29 -0.79 5.93
C LEU A 407 22.28 -1.63 6.74
N LYS A 408 23.55 -1.21 6.73
CA LYS A 408 24.64 -1.79 7.51
C LYS A 408 24.61 -1.47 9.01
N PHE A 409 23.42 -1.54 9.59
CA PHE A 409 23.18 -1.29 11.00
C PHE A 409 23.16 -2.57 11.84
N PHE A 410 23.01 -3.74 11.22
CA PHE A 410 22.69 -4.99 11.92
C PHE A 410 23.89 -5.90 12.10
N GLU A 411 23.71 -6.96 12.89
CA GLU A 411 24.72 -7.98 13.11
C GLU A 411 25.01 -8.78 11.82
N ASN A 412 26.30 -8.99 11.52
CA ASN A 412 26.82 -9.76 10.39
C ASN A 412 27.66 -10.97 10.82
N ASN A 413 28.00 -11.07 12.10
CA ASN A 413 28.75 -12.17 12.69
C ASN A 413 27.79 -13.10 13.44
N SER A 414 27.52 -14.27 12.85
CA SER A 414 26.63 -15.28 13.43
C SER A 414 27.09 -15.84 14.78
N CYS A 415 28.35 -15.64 15.19
CA CYS A 415 28.83 -15.99 16.54
C CYS A 415 28.43 -14.98 17.63
N ARG A 416 27.92 -13.80 17.27
CA ARG A 416 27.42 -12.77 18.19
C ARG A 416 25.90 -12.71 18.28
N LEU A 417 25.19 -13.38 17.38
CA LEU A 417 23.74 -13.57 17.48
C LEU A 417 23.39 -14.35 18.78
N PRO A 418 22.21 -14.11 19.38
CA PRO A 418 21.76 -14.81 20.58
C PRO A 418 21.80 -16.34 20.42
N LYS A 419 22.01 -17.10 21.51
CA LYS A 419 22.21 -18.56 21.41
C LYS A 419 20.99 -19.33 20.89
N TRP A 420 19.80 -18.81 21.11
CA TRP A 420 18.53 -19.33 20.58
C TRP A 420 18.30 -18.96 19.09
N CYS A 421 19.11 -18.06 18.53
CA CYS A 421 19.01 -17.64 17.14
C CYS A 421 19.39 -18.80 16.21
N ASN A 422 18.51 -19.14 15.26
CA ASN A 422 18.59 -20.32 14.41
C ASN A 422 18.56 -21.67 15.17
N ASP A 423 18.23 -21.69 16.47
CA ASP A 423 18.04 -22.95 17.17
C ASP A 423 16.80 -23.68 16.63
N GLY A 424 16.90 -25.00 16.51
CA GLY A 424 15.87 -25.86 15.91
C GLY A 424 15.76 -25.84 14.38
N ASP A 425 16.39 -24.90 13.64
CA ASP A 425 16.38 -24.88 12.16
C ASP A 425 17.64 -25.57 11.57
N THR A 426 17.48 -26.23 10.41
CA THR A 426 18.60 -26.84 9.68
C THR A 426 19.37 -25.83 8.81
N VAL A 427 18.77 -24.67 8.56
CA VAL A 427 19.38 -23.56 7.79
C VAL A 427 19.68 -22.40 8.74
N LYS A 428 20.92 -21.90 8.69
CA LYS A 428 21.34 -20.73 9.47
C LYS A 428 21.11 -19.46 8.66
N LEU A 429 20.19 -18.62 9.12
CA LEU A 429 19.96 -17.26 8.64
C LEU A 429 20.97 -16.28 9.27
N PRO A 430 21.27 -15.15 8.61
CA PRO A 430 22.13 -14.10 9.17
C PRO A 430 21.42 -13.21 10.21
N PHE A 431 20.14 -13.45 10.45
CA PHE A 431 19.26 -12.80 11.43
C PHE A 431 18.43 -13.87 12.17
N CYS A 432 17.62 -13.47 13.15
CA CYS A 432 16.95 -14.40 14.07
C CYS A 432 15.45 -14.49 13.82
N GLN A 433 14.99 -15.51 13.08
CA GLN A 433 13.55 -15.72 12.86
C GLN A 433 12.86 -16.35 14.08
N ILE A 434 12.21 -15.53 14.90
CA ILE A 434 11.58 -15.92 16.17
C ILE A 434 10.19 -16.56 16.00
N LYS A 435 9.48 -16.27 14.90
CA LYS A 435 8.14 -16.83 14.61
C LYS A 435 7.94 -17.12 13.12
N GLY A 436 7.12 -18.10 12.81
CA GLY A 436 6.53 -18.31 11.48
C GLY A 436 6.84 -19.68 10.87
N LYS A 437 5.89 -20.19 10.09
CA LYS A 437 5.89 -21.51 9.43
C LYS A 437 6.92 -21.60 8.31
N TYR A 438 7.04 -20.54 7.52
CA TYR A 438 7.96 -20.45 6.40
C TYR A 438 9.24 -19.71 6.79
N ARG A 439 10.35 -20.03 6.13
CA ARG A 439 11.62 -19.32 6.34
C ARG A 439 11.52 -17.94 5.72
N MET A 440 11.81 -16.90 6.50
CA MET A 440 11.87 -15.53 6.01
C MET A 440 13.13 -15.32 5.19
N GLU A 441 12.99 -14.54 4.13
CA GLU A 441 14.10 -14.02 3.32
C GLU A 441 14.15 -12.52 3.51
N LEU A 442 15.35 -11.96 3.63
CA LEU A 442 15.61 -10.53 3.57
C LEU A 442 16.76 -10.35 2.56
N PRO A 443 16.46 -10.30 1.24
CA PRO A 443 17.50 -10.19 0.21
C PRO A 443 18.35 -8.94 0.42
N GLU A 444 19.65 -9.02 0.20
CA GLU A 444 20.58 -7.90 0.45
C GLU A 444 20.61 -7.39 1.92
N TYR A 445 20.13 -8.17 2.90
CA TYR A 445 20.25 -7.86 4.33
C TYR A 445 21.65 -7.35 4.71
N ASN A 446 21.69 -6.21 5.40
CA ASN A 446 22.89 -5.66 6.04
C ASN A 446 24.07 -5.45 5.07
N SER A 447 23.80 -4.92 3.87
CA SER A 447 24.76 -4.83 2.75
C SER A 447 25.14 -3.42 2.31
N VAL A 448 24.29 -2.41 2.57
CA VAL A 448 24.46 -1.03 2.08
C VAL A 448 24.91 -0.09 3.21
N GLU A 449 26.00 0.64 3.00
CA GLU A 449 26.40 1.74 3.88
C GLU A 449 25.47 2.95 3.62
N PRO A 450 24.99 3.69 4.65
CA PRO A 450 24.26 4.94 4.43
C PRO A 450 25.08 6.01 3.69
N TYR A 451 24.45 6.77 2.79
CA TYR A 451 25.01 7.97 2.14
C TYR A 451 23.92 9.01 1.87
N SER A 452 24.32 10.26 1.64
CA SER A 452 23.42 11.38 1.38
C SER A 452 22.51 11.14 0.17
N HIS A 453 21.24 11.52 0.29
CA HIS A 453 20.18 11.38 -0.72
C HIS A 453 19.87 9.94 -1.15
N MET A 454 20.15 8.98 -0.26
CA MET A 454 19.77 7.57 -0.40
C MET A 454 18.25 7.41 -0.48
N ASN A 455 17.77 6.55 -1.38
CA ASN A 455 16.34 6.27 -1.66
C ASN A 455 15.51 7.42 -2.25
N GLU A 456 16.09 8.58 -2.58
CA GLU A 456 15.30 9.67 -3.20
C GLU A 456 15.00 9.43 -4.71
N ARG A 457 15.55 8.36 -5.32
CA ARG A 457 15.55 8.11 -6.79
C ARG A 457 15.63 6.61 -7.18
N CYS A 458 15.00 5.69 -6.44
CA CYS A 458 15.18 4.25 -6.64
C CYS A 458 14.15 3.62 -7.59
N GLU A 459 14.67 2.89 -8.57
CA GLU A 459 13.90 1.97 -9.41
C GLU A 459 13.46 0.76 -8.57
N SER A 460 12.18 0.39 -8.64
CA SER A 460 11.54 -0.66 -7.81
C SER A 460 10.94 -1.81 -8.65
N LEU A 461 11.52 -2.09 -9.83
CA LEU A 461 10.98 -3.13 -10.72
C LEU A 461 11.18 -4.58 -10.26
N PRO A 462 10.11 -5.39 -10.17
CA PRO A 462 10.21 -6.85 -10.09
C PRO A 462 10.78 -7.48 -11.36
N GLN A 463 11.26 -8.72 -11.32
CA GLN A 463 11.38 -9.58 -10.13
C GLN A 463 12.66 -9.34 -9.33
N LYS A 464 13.62 -8.57 -9.88
CA LYS A 464 14.97 -8.45 -9.30
C LYS A 464 15.13 -7.30 -8.33
N TYR A 465 14.30 -6.26 -8.43
CA TYR A 465 14.38 -5.04 -7.62
C TYR A 465 15.82 -4.49 -7.54
N SER A 466 16.50 -4.47 -8.68
CA SER A 466 17.93 -4.21 -8.77
C SER A 466 18.23 -2.75 -8.43
N ARG A 467 19.00 -2.52 -7.36
CA ARG A 467 19.38 -1.18 -6.94
C ARG A 467 20.42 -0.57 -7.89
N SER A 468 20.03 0.51 -8.57
CA SER A 468 20.94 1.31 -9.38
C SER A 468 21.94 2.08 -8.50
N ARG A 469 23.14 2.36 -9.04
CA ARG A 469 24.23 2.96 -8.26
C ARG A 469 23.90 4.41 -7.86
N ASN A 470 23.97 4.69 -6.56
CA ASN A 470 23.67 6.00 -5.96
C ASN A 470 22.20 6.46 -6.11
N CYS A 471 21.26 5.53 -6.24
CA CYS A 471 20.11 5.66 -5.35
C CYS A 471 20.40 4.88 -4.08
#